data_AF-A0A2H5XQV2-F1
#
_entry.id   AF-A0A2H5XQV2-F1
#
_cell.length_a   1.000
_cell.length_b   1.000
_cell.length_c   1.000
_cell.angle_alpha   90.00
_cell.angle_beta   90.00
_cell.angle_gamma   90.00
#
_symmetry.space_group_name_H-M   'P 1'
#
loop_
_entity.id
_entity.type
_entity.pdbx_description
1 polymer ?
#
loop_
_entity_poly.entity_id
_entity_poly.type
_entity_poly.pdbx_seq_one_letter_code
_entity_poly.pdbx_strand_id
1 'polypeptide(L)' 'MARIIIRKDNSPIEIKVGGESVWICRCGLTDNPPYCSGKHKKTRVEQEGKLYFYDEDGKRYEVKIEKIKEG' A
#
# COMPACT_ATOMS: atom_id res chain seq x y z
N MET A 1 -2.23 16.01 -14.01
CA MET A 1 -3.45 15.28 -13.58
C MET A 1 -3.03 14.17 -12.65
N ALA A 2 -3.70 13.97 -11.52
CA ALA A 2 -3.43 12.88 -10.58
C ALA A 2 -4.60 11.89 -10.57
N ARG A 3 -4.34 10.64 -10.24
CA ARG A 3 -5.36 9.60 -10.08
C ARG A 3 -5.17 8.87 -8.76
N ILE A 4 -6.26 8.48 -8.12
CA ILE A 4 -6.25 7.65 -6.91
C ILE A 4 -6.24 6.18 -7.34
N ILE A 5 -5.28 5.40 -6.82
CA ILE A 5 -5.17 3.95 -7.04
C ILE A 5 -5.35 3.26 -5.69
N ILE A 6 -6.35 2.38 -5.60
CA ILE A 6 -6.62 1.60 -4.39
C ILE A 6 -5.73 0.34 -4.38
N ARG A 7 -4.90 0.19 -3.34
CA ARG A 7 -4.12 -1.03 -3.08
C ARG A 7 -4.82 -1.85 -2.00
N LYS A 8 -5.01 -3.15 -2.27
CA LYS A 8 -5.59 -4.10 -1.31
C LYS A 8 -4.55 -5.06 -0.71
N ASP A 9 -3.45 -5.27 -1.43
CA ASP A 9 -2.37 -6.14 -0.97
C ASP A 9 -1.60 -5.49 0.17
N ASN A 10 -1.32 -6.24 1.23
CA ASN A 10 -0.62 -5.74 2.42
C ASN A 10 0.74 -6.43 2.64
N SER A 11 1.16 -7.30 1.71
CA SER A 11 2.38 -8.11 1.80
C SER A 11 3.06 -8.19 0.42
N PRO A 12 4.40 -8.34 0.39
CA PRO A 12 5.12 -8.52 -0.87
C PRO A 12 4.85 -9.88 -1.50
N ILE A 13 5.12 -9.99 -2.80
CA ILE A 13 5.19 -11.28 -3.49
C ILE A 13 6.65 -11.72 -3.59
N GLU A 14 6.90 -13.00 -3.32
CA GLU A 14 8.19 -13.64 -3.56
C GLU A 14 8.29 -14.07 -5.02
N ILE A 15 9.41 -13.75 -5.67
CA ILE A 15 9.76 -14.20 -7.01
C ILE A 15 11.13 -14.86 -6.93
N LYS A 16 11.26 -16.07 -7.47
CA LYS A 16 12.55 -16.77 -7.54
C LYS A 16 13.27 -16.46 -8.84
N VAL A 17 14.47 -15.89 -8.77
CA VAL A 17 15.33 -15.58 -9.92
C VAL A 17 16.64 -16.31 -9.74
N GLY A 18 16.95 -17.27 -10.62
CA GLY A 18 18.19 -18.06 -10.51
C GLY A 18 18.33 -18.87 -9.22
N GLY A 19 17.21 -19.13 -8.51
CA GLY A 19 17.21 -19.81 -7.21
C GLY A 19 17.21 -18.87 -5.99
N GLU A 20 17.42 -17.57 -6.19
CA GLU A 20 17.37 -16.56 -5.12
C GLU A 20 15.99 -15.91 -5.00
N SER A 21 15.58 -15.57 -3.78
CA SER A 21 14.30 -14.93 -3.49
C SER A 21 14.39 -13.41 -3.62
N VAL A 22 13.56 -12.85 -4.49
CA VAL A 22 13.35 -11.41 -4.65
C VAL A 22 11.94 -11.05 -4.19
N TRP A 23 11.82 -10.03 -3.35
CA TRP A 23 10.53 -9.61 -2.80
C TRP A 23 10.04 -8.32 -3.47
N ILE A 24 8.92 -8.41 -4.19
CA ILE A 24 8.32 -7.28 -4.90
C ILE A 24 7.20 -6.66 -4.08
N CYS A 25 7.21 -5.34 -3.96
CA CYS A 25 6.22 -4.59 -3.20
C CYS A 25 4.86 -4.63 -3.88
N ARG A 26 3.82 -4.90 -3.09
CA ARG A 26 2.41 -4.80 -3.52
C ARG A 26 1.58 -3.83 -2.69
N CYS A 27 2.08 -3.46 -1.50
CA CYS A 27 1.40 -2.54 -0.58
C CYS A 27 1.44 -1.07 -0.99
N GLY A 28 2.35 -0.68 -1.90
CA GLY A 28 2.48 0.71 -2.34
C GLY A 28 3.27 1.63 -1.41
N LEU A 29 3.70 1.18 -0.23
CA LEU A 29 4.45 1.98 0.75
C LEU A 29 5.98 1.89 0.61
N THR A 30 6.49 1.23 -0.43
CA THR A 30 7.95 1.10 -0.59
C THR A 30 8.57 2.44 -0.99
N ASP A 31 9.72 2.73 -0.40
CA ASP A 31 10.65 3.78 -0.80
C ASP A 31 11.73 3.27 -1.76
N ASN A 32 11.73 1.98 -2.09
CA ASN A 32 12.63 1.36 -3.04
C ASN A 32 11.88 0.55 -4.11
N PRO A 33 11.01 1.18 -4.92
CA PRO A 33 10.25 0.47 -5.96
C PRO A 33 11.19 -0.13 -7.03
N PRO A 34 10.90 -1.34 -7.55
CA PRO A 34 9.72 -2.18 -7.28
C PRO A 34 9.85 -3.10 -6.05
N TYR A 35 10.98 -3.06 -5.37
CA TYR A 35 11.32 -3.99 -4.29
C TYR A 35 10.59 -3.67 -2.98
N CYS A 36 10.45 -4.69 -2.13
CA CYS A 36 9.90 -4.55 -0.80
C CYS A 36 10.97 -4.00 0.16
N SER A 37 10.72 -2.82 0.76
CA SER A 37 11.56 -2.27 1.83
C SER A 37 11.10 -2.64 3.25
N GLY A 38 10.12 -3.54 3.37
CA GLY A 38 9.55 -3.92 4.67
C GLY A 38 8.53 -2.95 5.26
N LYS A 39 8.32 -1.78 4.64
CA LYS A 39 7.29 -0.79 5.05
C LYS A 39 5.86 -1.33 5.06
N HIS A 40 5.59 -2.42 4.33
CA HIS A 40 4.33 -3.16 4.40
C HIS A 40 3.95 -3.55 5.84
N LYS A 41 4.89 -3.66 6.78
CA LYS A 41 4.56 -3.93 8.19
C LYS A 41 3.62 -2.88 8.81
N LYS A 42 3.62 -1.64 8.31
CA LYS A 42 2.70 -0.57 8.77
C LYS A 42 1.22 -0.91 8.52
N THR A 43 0.93 -1.73 7.51
CA THR A 43 -0.44 -2.10 7.13
C THR A 43 -1.04 -3.19 8.03
N ARG A 44 -0.25 -3.85 8.89
CA ARG A 44 -0.72 -4.98 9.74
C ARG A 44 -1.79 -4.60 10.76
N VAL A 45 -1.90 -3.32 11.09
CA VAL A 45 -2.89 -2.78 12.04
C VAL A 45 -4.03 -2.08 11.32
N GLU A 46 -4.08 -2.15 9.99
CA GLU A 46 -5.23 -1.71 9.21
C GLU A 46 -6.40 -2.66 9.45
N GLN A 47 -7.59 -2.07 9.56
CA GLN A 47 -8.83 -2.80 9.76
C GLN A 47 -9.52 -3.05 8.43
N GLU A 48 -10.11 -4.23 8.28
CA GLU A 48 -10.91 -4.62 7.11
C GLU A 48 -12.02 -3.59 6.83
N GLY A 49 -12.24 -3.30 5.55
CA GLY A 49 -13.28 -2.34 5.12
C GLY A 49 -12.97 -0.86 5.36
N LYS A 50 -11.83 -0.50 5.96
CA LYS A 50 -11.40 0.89 6.12
C LYS A 50 -10.42 1.32 5.04
N LEU A 51 -10.44 2.60 4.69
CA LEU A 51 -9.48 3.22 3.77
C LEU A 51 -8.44 4.00 4.56
N TYR A 52 -7.17 3.86 4.18
CA TYR A 52 -6.06 4.57 4.80
C TYR A 52 -5.29 5.37 3.75
N PHE A 53 -4.98 6.62 4.06
CA PHE A 53 -4.07 7.47 3.31
C PHE A 53 -2.74 7.56 4.05
N TYR A 54 -1.63 7.45 3.33
CA TYR A 54 -0.29 7.66 3.85
C TYR A 54 0.29 8.91 3.18
N ASP A 55 0.75 9.87 3.98
CA ASP A 55 1.45 11.07 3.47
C ASP A 55 2.91 10.76 3.11
N GLU A 56 3.64 11.79 2.66
CA GLU A 56 5.05 11.68 2.23
C GLU A 56 5.98 11.24 3.37
N ASP A 57 5.63 11.57 4.62
CA ASP A 57 6.34 11.14 5.84
C ASP A 57 5.95 9.71 6.26
N GLY A 58 4.99 9.11 5.56
CA GLY A 58 4.46 7.78 5.84
C GLY A 58 3.64 7.71 7.12
N LYS A 59 3.07 8.84 7.55
CA LYS A 59 2.04 8.91 8.59
C LYS A 59 0.69 8.54 7.99
N ARG A 60 -0.09 7.77 8.77
CA ARG A 60 -1.35 7.16 8.33
C ARG A 60 -2.56 7.96 8.82
N TYR A 61 -3.54 8.12 7.96
CA TYR A 61 -4.83 8.74 8.23
C TYR A 61 -5.95 7.79 7.80
N GLU A 62 -6.96 7.58 8.64
CA GLU A 62 -8.19 6.90 8.23
C GLU A 62 -9.00 7.87 7.35
N VAL A 63 -9.38 7.43 6.15
CA VAL A 63 -10.17 8.22 5.21
C VAL A 63 -11.61 7.77 5.27
N LYS A 64 -12.52 8.72 5.51
CA LYS A 64 -13.97 8.52 5.38
C LYS A 64 -14.40 9.14 4.06
N ILE A 65 -14.84 8.30 3.12
CA ILE A 65 -15.41 8.78 1.87
C ILE A 65 -16.89 9.07 2.11
N GLU A 66 -17.23 10.35 2.18
CA GLU A 66 -18.61 10.77 2.04
C GLU A 66 -18.96 10.77 0.55
N LYS A 67 -19.97 10.00 0.16
CA LYS A 67 -20.47 10.06 -1.22
C LYS A 67 -21.04 11.47 -1.43
N ILE A 68 -20.39 12.27 -2.26
CA ILE A 68 -20.99 13.50 -2.77
C ILE A 68 -22.22 13.04 -3.55
N LYS A 69 -23.41 13.46 -3.10
CA LYS A 69 -24.63 13.23 -3.87
C LYS A 69 -24.45 13.99 -5.18
N GLU A 70 -24.42 13.27 -6.29
CA GLU A 70 -24.52 13.88 -7.61
C GLU A 70 -25.83 14.67 -7.63
N GLY A 71 -25.70 15.98 -7.87
CA GLY A 71 -26.82 16.87 -8.21
C GLY A 71 -27.04 16.87 -9.71
#